data_AF-A0A381XGU9-F1
#
_entry.id   AF-A0A381XGU9-F1
#
_cell.length_a   1.000
_cell.length_b   1.000
_cell.length_c   1.000
_cell.angle_alpha   90.00
_cell.angle_beta   90.00
_cell.angle_gamma   90.00
#
_symmetry.space_group_name_H-M   'P 1'
#
loop_
_entity.id
_entity.type
_entity.pdbx_description
1 polymer ?
#
loop_
_entity_poly.entity_id
_entity_poly.type
_entity_poly.pdbx_seq_one_letter_code
_entity_poly.pdbx_strand_id
1 'polypeptide(L)'
;MTQSVMDELATMTVHRETSVGWDEQSLTNETVDEDGNHYIDRPGFAAGDPHAPLRRKYDDSDVNELRSYLRENTGIKGLEICSPDEIDRARRIYFRDGFVVV
;
A
#
# COMPACT_ATOMS: atom_id res chain seq x y z
N MET A 1 0.00 -11.53 19.04
CA MET A 1 1.43 -11.52 18.66
C MET A 1 2.15 -12.53 19.54
N THR A 2 3.01 -13.36 18.96
CA THR A 2 3.75 -14.39 19.71
C THR A 2 4.98 -13.79 20.37
N GLN A 3 5.44 -14.41 21.45
CA GLN A 3 6.57 -13.92 22.26
C GLN A 3 7.87 -13.79 21.43
N SER A 4 8.06 -14.69 20.47
CA SER A 4 9.17 -14.64 19.50
C SER A 4 9.16 -13.39 18.61
N VAL A 5 8.00 -12.88 18.20
CA VAL A 5 7.90 -11.66 17.39
C VAL A 5 8.23 -10.43 18.24
N MET A 6 7.86 -10.44 19.53
CA MET A 6 8.24 -9.36 20.46
C MET A 6 9.74 -9.36 20.74
N ASP A 7 10.37 -10.54 20.86
CA ASP A 7 11.82 -10.67 21.07
C ASP A 7 12.62 -10.18 19.85
N GLU A 8 12.18 -10.48 18.63
CA GLU A 8 12.81 -10.00 17.40
C GLU A 8 12.74 -8.46 17.30
N LEU A 9 11.58 -7.87 17.54
CA LEU A 9 11.38 -6.42 17.57
C LEU A 9 12.23 -5.73 18.65
N ALA A 10 12.46 -6.38 19.79
CA ALA A 10 13.29 -5.86 20.87
C ALA A 10 14.78 -5.77 20.49
N THR A 11 15.24 -6.53 19.50
CA THR A 11 16.63 -6.45 18.98
C THR A 11 16.82 -5.39 17.91
N MET A 12 15.73 -4.82 17.38
CA MET A 12 15.80 -3.80 16.35
C MET A 12 16.08 -2.43 16.97
N THR A 13 17.12 -1.77 16.49
CA THR A 13 17.43 -0.40 16.90
C THR A 13 16.64 0.58 16.03
N VAL A 14 15.60 1.19 16.59
CA VAL A 14 14.91 2.31 15.94
C VAL A 14 15.83 3.53 16.01
N HIS A 15 16.53 3.83 14.92
CA HIS A 15 17.53 4.90 14.87
C HIS A 15 16.93 6.31 15.06
N ARG A 16 15.60 6.47 14.85
CA ARG A 16 14.74 7.60 15.28
C ARG A 16 13.28 7.33 14.88
N GLU A 17 12.32 7.98 15.53
CA GLU A 17 11.07 8.31 14.86
C GLU A 17 11.42 9.21 13.66
N THR A 18 11.07 8.76 12.47
CA THR A 18 11.39 9.50 11.24
C THR A 18 10.17 10.35 10.86
N SER A 19 10.35 11.67 10.80
CA SER A 19 9.41 12.56 10.09
C SER A 19 9.38 12.27 8.59
N VAL A 20 10.42 11.60 8.09
CA VAL A 20 10.57 11.21 6.69
C VAL A 20 9.70 9.97 6.46
N GLY A 21 8.49 10.23 5.99
CA GLY A 21 7.44 9.26 5.71
C GLY A 21 6.07 9.93 5.62
N TRP A 22 5.90 11.05 6.31
CA TRP A 22 4.64 11.80 6.35
C TRP A 22 4.93 13.30 6.36
N ASP A 23 4.92 13.93 5.18
CA ASP A 23 4.90 15.39 5.09
C ASP A 23 3.44 15.87 5.05
N GLU A 24 2.98 16.52 6.12
CA GLU A 24 1.62 17.10 6.19
C GLU A 24 1.39 18.21 5.16
N GLN A 25 2.47 18.80 4.63
CA GLN A 25 2.41 19.83 3.59
C GLN A 25 2.43 19.25 2.18
N SER A 26 2.78 17.97 2.02
CA SER A 26 2.70 17.29 0.73
C SER A 26 1.23 17.14 0.35
N LEU A 27 0.85 17.77 -0.77
CA LEU A 27 -0.49 17.70 -1.31
C LEU A 27 -0.82 16.24 -1.70
N THR A 28 -2.05 15.80 -1.45
CA THR A 28 -2.50 14.49 -1.93
C THR A 28 -2.41 14.45 -3.45
N ASN A 29 -1.86 13.36 -4.01
CA ASN A 29 -1.72 13.16 -5.45
C ASN A 29 -0.82 14.18 -6.16
N GLU A 30 0.27 14.59 -5.49
CA GLU A 30 1.28 15.45 -6.09
C GLU A 30 1.83 14.82 -7.38
N THR A 31 1.36 15.35 -8.50
CA THR A 31 1.96 15.13 -9.81
C THR A 31 2.79 16.38 -10.07
N VAL A 32 4.08 16.20 -10.29
CA VAL A 32 4.98 17.28 -10.67
C VAL A 32 5.28 17.20 -12.17
N ASP A 33 5.50 18.34 -12.80
CA ASP A 33 6.04 18.40 -14.16
C ASP A 33 7.54 18.07 -14.20
N GLU A 34 8.16 18.17 -15.38
CA GLU A 34 9.59 17.88 -15.58
C GLU A 34 10.51 18.83 -14.80
N ASP A 35 10.00 19.99 -14.41
CA ASP A 35 10.70 21.02 -13.66
C ASP A 35 10.42 20.96 -12.15
N GLY A 36 9.58 20.00 -11.71
CA GLY A 36 9.22 19.82 -10.31
C GLY A 36 8.07 20.71 -9.82
N ASN A 37 7.37 21.42 -10.70
CA ASN A 37 6.22 22.23 -10.31
C ASN A 37 4.94 21.38 -10.21
N HIS A 38 4.09 21.68 -9.24
CA HIS A 38 2.81 20.99 -9.08
C HIS A 38 1.91 21.15 -10.32
N TYR A 39 1.40 20.04 -10.83
CA TYR A 39 0.58 19.96 -12.03
C TYR A 39 -0.62 19.04 -11.79
N ILE A 40 -1.83 19.60 -11.72
CA ILE A 40 -3.04 18.87 -11.26
C ILE A 40 -3.80 18.20 -12.41
N ASP A 41 -3.51 18.55 -13.67
CA ASP A 41 -4.41 18.25 -14.80
C ASP A 41 -3.74 17.39 -15.89
N ARG A 42 -3.19 16.23 -15.53
CA ARG A 42 -2.77 15.22 -16.53
C ARG A 42 -3.94 14.29 -16.82
N PRO A 43 -4.60 14.38 -17.99
CA PRO A 43 -5.56 13.35 -18.39
C PRO A 43 -4.85 12.00 -18.62
N GLY A 44 -5.51 10.89 -18.31
CA GLY A 44 -5.00 9.53 -18.54
C GLY A 44 -4.47 8.85 -17.28
N PHE A 45 -3.48 7.96 -17.43
CA PHE A 45 -2.97 7.11 -16.33
C PHE A 45 -2.37 7.90 -15.15
N ALA A 46 -2.00 9.16 -15.38
CA ALA A 46 -1.46 10.07 -14.37
C ALA A 46 -2.51 11.02 -13.77
N ALA A 47 -3.80 10.84 -14.09
CA ALA A 47 -4.87 11.60 -13.45
C ALA A 47 -4.93 11.24 -11.97
N GLY A 48 -5.02 12.25 -11.11
CA GLY A 48 -5.22 12.04 -9.67
C GLY A 48 -6.50 11.24 -9.42
N ASP A 49 -6.46 10.31 -8.48
CA ASP A 49 -7.64 9.53 -8.09
C ASP A 49 -8.72 10.48 -7.53
N PRO A 50 -9.92 10.55 -8.15
CA PRO A 50 -11.00 11.42 -7.69
C PRO A 50 -11.56 11.04 -6.31
N HIS A 51 -11.27 9.83 -5.82
CA HIS A 51 -11.67 9.36 -4.51
C HIS A 51 -10.59 9.56 -3.44
N ALA A 52 -9.43 10.09 -3.82
CA ALA A 52 -8.38 10.37 -2.84
C ALA A 52 -8.76 11.56 -1.94
N PRO A 53 -8.49 11.47 -0.63
CA PRO A 53 -8.81 12.53 0.31
C PRO A 53 -8.01 13.81 -0.01
N LEU A 54 -8.66 14.97 0.05
CA LEU A 54 -8.04 16.26 -0.27
C LEU A 54 -6.86 16.62 0.63
N ARG A 55 -6.77 16.00 1.82
CA ARG A 55 -5.69 16.22 2.79
C ARG A 55 -5.12 14.89 3.26
N ARG A 56 -3.79 14.79 3.36
CA ARG A 56 -3.07 13.66 3.95
C ARG A 56 -2.79 13.86 5.44
N LYS A 57 -3.84 14.11 6.24
CA LYS A 57 -3.72 14.12 7.71
C LYS A 57 -4.13 12.76 8.26
N TYR A 58 -3.32 12.19 9.16
CA TYR A 58 -3.50 10.82 9.62
C TYR A 58 -4.88 10.55 10.23
N ASP A 59 -5.41 11.54 10.96
CA ASP A 59 -6.69 11.48 11.67
C ASP A 59 -7.84 12.17 10.93
N ASP A 60 -7.65 12.60 9.67
CA ASP A 60 -8.73 13.18 8.86
C ASP A 60 -9.86 12.16 8.66
N SER A 61 -11.12 12.62 8.68
CA SER A 61 -12.29 11.76 8.48
C SER A 61 -12.21 11.03 7.15
N ASP A 62 -11.85 11.75 6.08
CA ASP A 62 -11.87 11.21 4.72
C ASP A 62 -10.77 10.15 4.56
N VAL A 63 -9.63 10.33 5.24
CA VAL A 63 -8.54 9.35 5.28
C VAL A 63 -8.96 8.09 6.05
N ASN A 64 -9.67 8.24 7.17
CA ASN A 64 -10.14 7.11 7.96
C ASN A 64 -11.25 6.32 7.26
N GLU A 65 -12.16 7.01 6.56
CA GLU A 65 -13.18 6.40 5.72
C GLU A 65 -12.55 5.61 4.57
N LEU A 66 -11.61 6.21 3.83
CA LEU A 66 -10.89 5.50 2.76
C LEU A 66 -10.14 4.28 3.30
N ARG A 67 -9.46 4.38 4.46
CA ARG A 67 -8.80 3.22 5.08
C ARG A 67 -9.79 2.09 5.38
N SER A 68 -10.96 2.42 5.90
CA SER A 68 -11.98 1.44 6.27
C SER A 68 -12.50 0.74 5.02
N TYR A 69 -12.84 1.52 3.98
CA TYR A 69 -13.22 1.00 2.68
C TYR A 69 -12.16 0.08 2.08
N LEU A 70 -10.89 0.52 2.05
CA LEU A 70 -9.81 -0.29 1.49
C LEU A 70 -9.58 -1.56 2.30
N ARG A 71 -9.68 -1.54 3.64
CA ARG A 71 -9.57 -2.77 4.45
C ARG A 71 -10.65 -3.78 4.12
N GLU A 72 -11.87 -3.32 3.82
CA GLU A 72 -13.00 -4.19 3.53
C GLU A 72 -13.03 -4.68 2.07
N ASN A 73 -12.53 -3.87 1.13
CA ASN A 73 -12.74 -4.08 -0.30
C ASN A 73 -11.45 -4.39 -1.07
N THR A 74 -10.28 -4.14 -0.49
CA THR A 74 -8.99 -4.40 -1.13
C THR A 74 -8.51 -5.81 -0.81
N GLY A 75 -7.78 -6.38 -1.76
CA GLY A 75 -7.28 -7.75 -1.71
C GLY A 75 -7.46 -8.40 -3.08
N ILE A 76 -6.62 -9.40 -3.37
CA ILE A 76 -6.77 -10.19 -4.58
C ILE A 76 -7.83 -11.26 -4.29
N LYS A 77 -9.05 -11.07 -4.79
CA LYS A 77 -10.12 -12.06 -4.67
C LYS A 77 -9.70 -13.35 -5.37
N GLY A 78 -9.78 -14.48 -4.68
CA GLY A 78 -9.34 -15.77 -5.21
C GLY A 78 -7.82 -15.99 -5.12
N LEU A 79 -7.10 -15.17 -4.36
CA LEU A 79 -5.70 -15.43 -4.05
C LEU A 79 -5.57 -16.72 -3.23
N GLU A 80 -4.85 -17.66 -3.80
CA GLU A 80 -4.55 -18.95 -3.18
C GLU A 80 -3.09 -18.96 -2.76
N ILE A 81 -2.83 -19.33 -1.49
CA ILE A 81 -1.47 -19.56 -0.98
C ILE A 81 -1.19 -21.07 -1.04
N CYS A 82 -0.01 -21.43 -1.53
CA CYS A 82 0.45 -22.82 -1.62
C CYS A 82 1.55 -23.10 -0.59
N SER A 83 1.60 -24.30 -0.05
CA SER A 83 2.83 -24.75 0.65
C SER A 83 3.94 -25.08 -0.37
N PRO A 84 5.23 -25.01 0.02
CA PRO A 84 6.35 -25.29 -0.90
C PRO A 84 6.31 -26.67 -1.57
N ASP A 85 5.65 -27.65 -0.97
CA ASP A 85 5.47 -29.00 -1.50
C ASP A 85 4.31 -29.14 -2.50
N GLU A 86 3.42 -28.15 -2.62
CA GLU A 86 2.24 -28.16 -3.50
C GLU A 86 2.57 -27.75 -4.95
N ILE A 87 3.62 -28.32 -5.54
CA ILE A 87 4.18 -27.92 -6.84
C ILE A 87 3.15 -27.92 -7.98
N ASP A 88 2.31 -28.96 -8.08
CA ASP A 88 1.30 -29.07 -9.14
C ASP A 88 0.16 -28.05 -8.99
N ARG A 89 -0.15 -27.64 -7.77
CA ARG A 89 -1.15 -26.61 -7.48
C ARG A 89 -0.57 -25.23 -7.79
N ALA A 90 0.65 -24.97 -7.32
CA ALA A 90 1.36 -23.73 -7.61
C ALA A 90 1.53 -23.50 -9.12
N ARG A 91 1.90 -24.55 -9.88
CA ARG A 91 1.99 -24.51 -11.34
C ARG A 91 0.66 -24.12 -11.99
N ARG A 92 -0.46 -24.73 -11.58
CA ARG A 92 -1.79 -24.43 -12.14
C ARG A 92 -2.19 -22.98 -11.87
N ILE A 93 -1.97 -22.49 -10.66
CA ILE A 93 -2.25 -21.10 -10.27
C ILE A 93 -1.39 -20.15 -11.11
N TYR A 94 -0.09 -20.43 -11.27
CA TYR A 94 0.80 -19.63 -12.11
C TYR A 94 0.30 -19.53 -13.57
N PHE A 95 -0.18 -20.62 -14.16
CA PHE A 95 -0.74 -20.57 -15.52
C PHE A 95 -2.10 -19.85 -15.61
N ARG A 96 -2.89 -19.82 -14.53
CA ARG A 96 -4.17 -19.11 -14.46
C ARG A 96 -3.99 -17.60 -14.28
N ASP A 97 -3.15 -17.23 -13.31
CA ASP A 97 -3.06 -15.86 -12.78
C ASP A 97 -1.77 -15.13 -13.22
N GLY A 98 -0.80 -15.85 -13.77
CA GLY A 98 0.52 -15.33 -14.14
C GLY A 98 1.50 -15.18 -12.96
N PHE A 99 1.05 -15.46 -11.73
CA PHE A 99 1.87 -15.47 -10.53
C PHE A 99 1.35 -16.52 -9.53
N VAL A 100 2.15 -16.86 -8.53
CA VAL A 100 1.76 -17.72 -7.41
C VAL A 100 2.39 -17.21 -6.12
N VAL A 101 1.67 -17.34 -5.00
CA VAL A 101 2.20 -17.09 -3.66
C VAL A 101 2.43 -18.44 -2.99
N VAL A 102 3.66 -18.66 -2.55
CA VAL A 102 4.12 -19.87 -1.84
C VAL A 102 4.69 -19.44 -0.50
#